data_AF-A0A3D4Y8B7-F1
#
_entry.id   AF-A0A3D4Y8B7-F1
#
_cell.length_a   1.000
_cell.length_b   1.000
_cell.length_c   1.000
_cell.angle_alpha   90.00
_cell.angle_beta   90.00
_cell.angle_gamma   90.00
#
_symmetry.space_group_name_H-M   'P 1'
#
loop_
_entity.id
_entity.type
_entity.pdbx_description
1 polymer ?
#
loop_
_entity_poly.entity_id
_entity_poly.type
_entity_poly.pdbx_seq_one_letter_code
_entity_poly.pdbx_strand_id
1 'polypeptide(L)'
;MFDRLLTLPFKGKKSFFLLGPRGTGKTTWIKNRLPNALYLDLLDYSLYRSLLSNPQHLEALIPPQYKQWIIIDEIQKIPALLNEVHRLIEHKQHKFILTGSSARSLRKKGVNLLAGRALSYHMHPLIATELGDQFNLKKLLQYGALPSVFSEQ
;
A
#
# COMPACT_ATOMS: atom_id res chain seq x y z
N MET A 1 -2.29 -14.61 -11.84
CA MET A 1 -1.69 -13.61 -10.93
C MET A 1 -0.19 -13.80 -11.00
N PHE A 2 0.60 -12.71 -11.07
CA PHE A 2 2.07 -12.82 -11.15
C PHE A 2 2.66 -13.03 -9.76
N ASP A 3 3.53 -14.03 -9.63
CA ASP A 3 4.34 -14.23 -8.43
C ASP A 3 5.42 -13.16 -8.37
N ARG A 4 5.37 -12.37 -7.29
CA ARG A 4 6.30 -11.25 -7.09
C ARG A 4 7.52 -11.72 -6.32
N LEU A 5 8.70 -11.31 -6.76
CA LEU A 5 9.97 -11.56 -6.05
C LEU A 5 10.19 -10.60 -4.88
N LEU A 6 9.25 -9.69 -4.64
CA LEU A 6 9.28 -8.74 -3.54
C LEU A 6 9.03 -9.44 -2.19
N THR A 7 10.05 -9.45 -1.33
CA THR A 7 9.94 -9.94 0.05
C THR A 7 9.52 -8.82 1.00
N LEU A 8 8.36 -8.95 1.62
CA LEU A 8 7.85 -7.99 2.62
C LEU A 8 7.76 -8.61 4.02
N PRO A 9 7.89 -7.80 5.09
CA PRO A 9 7.96 -8.28 6.46
C PRO A 9 6.58 -8.58 7.06
N PHE A 10 5.77 -9.42 6.41
CA PHE A 10 4.42 -9.76 6.88
C PHE A 10 4.38 -10.45 8.25
N LYS A 11 5.47 -11.15 8.61
CA LYS A 11 5.66 -11.78 9.94
C LYS A 11 6.23 -10.80 10.98
N GLY A 12 6.65 -9.61 10.55
CA GLY A 12 7.21 -8.58 11.43
C GLY A 12 6.14 -7.85 12.23
N LYS A 13 6.60 -7.06 13.20
CA LYS A 13 5.75 -6.17 14.01
C LYS A 13 5.76 -4.72 13.52
N LYS A 14 6.65 -4.37 12.60
CA LYS A 14 6.81 -2.99 12.13
C LYS A 14 5.89 -2.69 10.96
N SER A 15 5.14 -1.60 11.07
CA SER A 15 4.40 -1.02 9.96
C SER A 15 5.32 -0.70 8.78
N PHE A 16 4.78 -0.62 7.58
CA PHE A 16 5.58 -0.26 6.40
C PHE A 16 4.75 0.39 5.31
N PHE A 17 5.44 1.14 4.45
CA PHE A 17 4.91 1.66 3.21
C PHE A 17 5.16 0.68 2.07
N LEU A 18 4.16 0.44 1.23
CA LEU A 18 4.32 -0.21 -0.07
C LEU A 18 4.08 0.82 -1.18
N LEU A 19 5.16 1.34 -1.73
CA LEU A 19 5.14 2.42 -2.70
C LEU A 19 5.39 1.90 -4.11
N GLY A 20 4.86 2.58 -5.12
CA GLY A 20 5.22 2.27 -6.50
C GLY A 20 4.20 2.78 -7.50
N PRO A 21 4.54 2.85 -8.79
CA PRO A 21 3.67 3.41 -9.82
C PRO A 21 2.26 2.82 -9.81
N ARG A 22 1.29 3.56 -10.35
CA ARG A 22 -0.06 3.03 -10.58
C ARG A 22 0.02 1.85 -11.57
N GLY A 23 -0.89 0.89 -11.42
CA GLY A 23 -0.94 -0.29 -12.29
C GLY A 23 0.05 -1.41 -11.94
N THR A 24 0.98 -1.24 -10.99
CA THR A 24 1.93 -2.31 -10.63
C THR A 24 1.34 -3.47 -9.82
N GLY A 25 0.03 -3.46 -9.53
CA GLY A 25 -0.66 -4.55 -8.84
C GLY A 25 -0.55 -4.57 -7.31
N LYS A 26 -0.10 -3.48 -6.68
CA LYS A 26 0.07 -3.37 -5.20
C LYS A 26 -1.17 -3.81 -4.42
N THR A 27 -2.32 -3.24 -4.75
CA THR A 27 -3.60 -3.50 -4.09
C THR A 27 -3.99 -4.97 -4.18
N THR A 28 -4.02 -5.51 -5.40
CA THR A 28 -4.35 -6.92 -5.66
C THR A 28 -3.38 -7.85 -4.94
N TRP A 29 -2.09 -7.54 -4.96
CA TRP A 29 -1.07 -8.37 -4.35
C TRP A 29 -1.15 -8.39 -2.82
N ILE A 30 -1.39 -7.24 -2.17
CA ILE A 30 -1.58 -7.18 -0.72
C ILE A 30 -2.88 -7.90 -0.31
N LYS A 31 -4.01 -7.64 -0.99
CA LYS A 31 -5.31 -8.27 -0.64
C LYS A 31 -5.22 -9.79 -0.65
N ASN A 32 -4.54 -10.36 -1.64
CA ASN A 32 -4.37 -11.81 -1.75
C ASN A 32 -3.39 -12.38 -0.71
N ARG A 33 -2.33 -11.65 -0.36
CA ARG A 33 -1.38 -12.08 0.68
C ARG A 33 -1.93 -11.96 2.09
N LEU A 34 -2.87 -11.04 2.31
CA LEU A 34 -3.44 -10.72 3.63
C LEU A 34 -4.97 -10.69 3.56
N PRO A 35 -5.63 -11.83 3.32
CA PRO A 35 -7.09 -11.87 3.15
C PRO A 35 -7.87 -11.44 4.41
N ASN A 36 -7.25 -11.57 5.58
CA ASN A 36 -7.88 -11.23 6.87
C ASN A 36 -7.59 -9.79 7.34
N ALA A 37 -6.90 -8.99 6.53
CA ALA A 37 -6.55 -7.62 6.86
C ALA A 37 -7.73 -6.66 6.66
N LEU A 38 -7.79 -5.62 7.50
CA LEU A 38 -8.75 -4.55 7.37
C LEU A 38 -8.27 -3.66 6.24
N TYR A 39 -9.06 -3.54 5.19
CA TYR A 39 -8.68 -2.81 4.00
C TYR A 39 -9.50 -1.52 3.87
N LEU A 40 -8.82 -0.38 3.91
CA LEU A 40 -9.38 0.96 3.85
C LEU A 40 -8.91 1.64 2.57
N ASP A 41 -9.80 1.83 1.60
CA ASP A 41 -9.49 2.45 0.31
C ASP A 41 -9.81 3.93 0.31
N LEU A 42 -8.79 4.80 0.27
CA LEU A 42 -9.01 6.25 0.19
C LEU A 42 -9.44 6.75 -1.20
N LEU A 43 -9.67 5.85 -2.16
CA LEU A 43 -10.42 6.14 -3.38
C LEU A 43 -11.92 6.03 -3.18
N ASP A 44 -12.40 5.30 -2.17
CA ASP A 44 -13.81 5.33 -1.78
C ASP A 44 -14.16 6.73 -1.28
N TYR A 45 -15.11 7.38 -1.95
CA TYR A 45 -15.43 8.78 -1.69
C TYR A 45 -16.02 8.99 -0.29
N SER A 46 -16.82 8.04 0.20
CA SER A 46 -17.47 8.14 1.52
C SER A 46 -16.44 8.05 2.65
N LEU A 47 -15.55 7.07 2.57
CA LEU A 47 -14.46 6.87 3.51
C LEU A 47 -13.46 8.02 3.45
N TYR A 48 -13.10 8.46 2.24
CA TYR A 48 -12.22 9.61 2.03
C TYR A 48 -12.78 10.87 2.70
N ARG A 49 -14.05 11.22 2.47
CA ARG A 49 -14.68 12.40 3.07
C ARG A 49 -14.73 12.31 4.59
N SER A 50 -15.09 11.15 5.12
CA SER A 50 -15.13 10.89 6.56
C SER A 50 -13.75 11.14 7.19
N LEU A 51 -12.72 10.47 6.70
CA LEU A 51 -11.35 10.57 7.26
C LEU A 51 -10.65 11.90 6.95
N LEU A 52 -11.03 12.59 5.87
CA LEU A 52 -10.51 13.92 5.57
C LEU A 52 -11.04 14.94 6.57
N SER A 53 -12.33 14.87 6.89
CA SER A 53 -12.97 15.79 7.85
C SER A 53 -12.55 15.51 9.29
N ASN A 54 -12.41 14.23 9.66
CA ASN A 54 -12.01 13.81 10.99
C ASN A 54 -11.09 12.57 10.92
N PRO A 55 -9.76 12.76 10.89
CA PRO A 55 -8.81 11.65 10.88
C PRO A 55 -8.96 10.68 12.05
N GLN A 56 -9.38 11.14 13.23
CA GLN A 56 -9.54 10.31 14.44
C GLN A 56 -10.59 9.21 14.28
N HIS A 57 -11.52 9.36 13.33
CA HIS A 57 -12.48 8.31 12.98
C HIS A 57 -11.77 7.02 12.54
N LEU A 58 -10.51 7.08 12.10
CA LEU A 58 -9.72 5.88 11.79
C LEU A 58 -9.74 4.85 12.93
N GLU A 59 -9.66 5.28 14.20
CA GLU A 59 -9.71 4.34 15.34
C GLU A 59 -11.06 3.61 15.41
N ALA A 60 -12.17 4.31 15.18
CA ALA A 60 -13.51 3.74 15.24
C ALA A 60 -13.80 2.75 14.10
N LEU A 61 -13.06 2.82 12.98
CA LEU A 61 -13.15 1.85 11.89
C LEU A 61 -12.40 0.54 12.20
N ILE A 62 -11.55 0.52 13.22
CA ILE A 62 -10.75 -0.64 13.59
C ILE A 62 -11.54 -1.47 14.62
N PRO A 63 -11.79 -2.76 14.38
CA PRO A 63 -12.49 -3.60 15.35
C PRO A 63 -11.77 -3.63 16.71
N PRO A 64 -12.52 -3.78 17.82
CA PRO A 64 -11.91 -3.91 19.13
C PRO A 64 -10.98 -5.13 19.17
N GLN A 65 -9.81 -4.97 19.81
CA GLN A 65 -8.78 -6.02 19.92
C GLN A 65 -8.26 -6.56 18.57
N TYR A 66 -8.36 -5.79 17.49
CA TYR A 66 -7.89 -6.19 16.17
C TYR A 66 -6.35 -6.31 16.11
N LYS A 67 -5.86 -7.52 15.82
CA LYS A 67 -4.41 -7.87 15.80
C LYS A 67 -3.84 -8.11 14.40
N GLN A 68 -4.68 -8.13 13.37
CA GLN A 68 -4.26 -8.32 11.98
C GLN A 68 -3.74 -7.01 11.39
N TRP A 69 -3.27 -7.06 10.15
CA TRP A 69 -2.80 -5.89 9.43
C TRP A 69 -3.95 -4.96 9.07
N ILE A 70 -3.71 -3.65 9.16
CA ILE A 70 -4.62 -2.61 8.66
C ILE A 70 -3.96 -2.00 7.43
N ILE A 71 -4.62 -2.08 6.30
CA ILE A 71 -4.14 -1.57 5.02
C ILE A 71 -4.87 -0.27 4.73
N ILE A 72 -4.12 0.80 4.50
CA ILE A 72 -4.68 2.06 4.01
C ILE A 72 -4.14 2.28 2.60
N ASP A 73 -5.03 2.19 1.61
CA ASP A 73 -4.68 2.38 0.21
C ASP A 73 -4.62 3.87 -0.16
N GLU A 74 -3.71 4.24 -1.05
CA GLU A 74 -3.53 5.61 -1.55
C GLU A 74 -3.35 6.68 -0.45
N ILE A 75 -2.52 6.41 0.58
CA ILE A 75 -2.31 7.31 1.74
C ILE A 75 -1.93 8.76 1.36
N GLN A 76 -1.38 8.98 0.16
CA GLN A 76 -1.13 10.33 -0.38
C GLN A 76 -2.38 11.20 -0.56
N LYS A 77 -3.58 10.61 -0.53
CA LYS A 77 -4.86 11.32 -0.61
C LYS A 77 -5.12 12.13 0.65
N ILE A 78 -4.75 11.60 1.82
CA ILE A 78 -4.89 12.26 3.12
C ILE A 78 -3.57 12.14 3.91
N PRO A 79 -2.52 12.91 3.56
CA PRO A 79 -1.23 12.79 4.25
C PRO A 79 -1.31 13.08 5.75
N ALA A 80 -2.23 13.96 6.17
CA ALA A 80 -2.46 14.27 7.58
C ALA A 80 -2.91 13.03 8.40
N LEU A 81 -3.50 12.02 7.76
CA LEU A 81 -3.87 10.76 8.39
C LEU A 81 -2.66 10.01 8.96
N LEU A 82 -1.45 10.30 8.48
CA LEU A 82 -0.21 9.73 9.02
C LEU A 82 0.00 10.07 10.51
N ASN A 83 -0.49 11.22 10.98
CA ASN A 83 -0.40 11.57 12.41
C ASN A 83 -1.27 10.64 13.25
N GLU A 84 -2.44 10.30 12.75
CA GLU A 84 -3.36 9.39 13.43
C GLU A 84 -2.86 7.94 13.37
N VAL A 85 -2.38 7.50 12.21
CA VAL A 85 -1.70 6.19 12.08
C VAL A 85 -0.54 6.09 13.06
N HIS A 86 0.26 7.15 13.20
CA HIS A 86 1.35 7.19 14.16
C HIS A 86 0.84 7.02 15.60
N ARG A 87 -0.18 7.79 16.00
CA ARG A 87 -0.81 7.67 17.33
C ARG A 87 -1.27 6.23 17.60
N LEU A 88 -1.90 5.58 16.62
CA LEU A 88 -2.42 4.21 16.75
C LEU A 88 -1.32 3.14 16.79
N ILE A 89 -0.20 3.35 16.10
CA ILE A 89 0.97 2.48 16.21
C ILE A 89 1.53 2.54 17.64
N GLU A 90 1.73 3.74 18.19
CA GLU A 90 2.36 3.92 19.51
C GLU A 90 1.44 3.48 20.66
N HIS A 91 0.19 3.96 20.67
CA HIS A 91 -0.69 3.77 21.82
C HIS A 91 -1.50 2.46 21.78
N LYS A 92 -1.76 1.93 20.58
CA LYS A 92 -2.62 0.74 20.40
C LYS A 92 -1.88 -0.46 19.80
N GLN A 93 -0.60 -0.29 19.43
CA GLN A 93 0.23 -1.36 18.86
C GLN A 93 -0.37 -1.96 17.58
N HIS A 94 -1.14 -1.17 16.85
CA HIS A 94 -1.68 -1.56 15.55
C HIS A 94 -0.58 -1.60 14.48
N LYS A 95 -0.73 -2.50 13.51
CA LYS A 95 0.23 -2.69 12.41
C LYS A 95 -0.39 -2.23 11.10
N PHE A 96 0.29 -1.30 10.43
CA PHE A 96 -0.22 -0.68 9.21
C PHE A 96 0.61 -1.04 7.98
N ILE A 97 -0.09 -1.26 6.87
CA ILE A 97 0.48 -1.25 5.53
C ILE A 97 -0.09 -0.04 4.81
N LEU A 98 0.78 0.91 4.49
CA LEU A 98 0.38 2.15 3.85
C LEU A 98 0.82 2.11 2.39
N THR A 99 -0.12 2.02 1.47
CA THR A 99 0.24 1.99 0.05
C THR A 99 0.27 3.40 -0.53
N GLY A 100 0.99 3.57 -1.62
CA GLY A 100 0.90 4.80 -2.39
C GLY A 100 1.67 4.77 -3.70
N SER A 101 1.45 5.81 -4.51
CA SER A 101 2.12 5.93 -5.81
C SER A 101 3.60 6.29 -5.69
N SER A 102 3.97 7.16 -4.75
CA SER A 102 5.37 7.54 -4.52
C SER A 102 5.62 8.16 -3.14
N ALA A 103 6.83 7.95 -2.60
CA ALA A 103 7.32 8.65 -1.41
C ALA A 103 7.40 10.16 -1.65
N ARG A 104 7.74 10.58 -2.87
CA ARG A 104 7.86 11.98 -3.25
C ARG A 104 6.52 12.72 -3.12
N SER A 105 5.41 12.09 -3.53
CA SER A 105 4.07 12.68 -3.38
C SER A 105 3.71 12.94 -1.91
N LEU A 106 4.10 12.02 -1.02
CA LEU A 106 3.90 12.16 0.42
C LEU A 106 4.79 13.26 1.02
N ARG A 107 6.09 13.25 0.71
CA ARG A 107 7.06 14.23 1.23
C ARG A 107 6.79 15.65 0.74
N LYS A 108 6.35 15.83 -0.52
CA LYS A 108 5.97 17.14 -1.07
C LYS A 108 4.85 17.81 -0.30
N LYS A 109 4.01 17.04 0.39
CA LYS A 109 2.90 17.55 1.20
C LYS A 109 3.31 17.84 2.65
N GLY A 110 4.60 17.96 2.92
CA GLY A 110 5.15 18.44 4.20
C GLY A 110 5.15 17.40 5.33
N VAL A 111 4.80 16.13 5.05
CA VAL A 111 4.72 15.11 6.09
C VAL A 111 6.02 14.31 6.16
N ASN A 112 6.64 14.29 7.34
CA ASN A 112 7.75 13.38 7.62
C ASN A 112 7.20 11.94 7.67
N LEU A 113 7.75 11.05 6.85
CA LEU A 113 7.27 9.67 6.70
C LEU A 113 7.45 8.87 8.00
N LEU A 114 6.45 8.90 8.87
CA LEU A 114 6.39 8.20 10.17
C LEU A 114 7.71 8.20 10.99
N ALA A 115 8.63 9.15 10.75
CA ALA A 115 9.96 9.28 11.34
C ALA A 115 10.70 7.94 11.59
N GLY A 116 10.68 7.01 10.62
CA GLY A 116 11.38 5.72 10.74
C GLY A 116 10.60 4.59 11.44
N ARG A 117 9.38 4.86 11.92
CA ARG A 117 8.48 3.83 12.49
C ARG A 117 7.85 2.93 11.44
N ALA A 118 7.94 3.32 10.17
CA ALA A 118 7.55 2.49 9.05
C ALA A 118 8.68 2.38 8.03
N LEU A 119 8.99 1.14 7.65
CA LEU A 119 9.93 0.84 6.57
C LEU A 119 9.30 1.23 5.23
N SER A 120 10.10 1.59 4.23
CA SER A 120 9.60 1.88 2.88
C SER A 120 10.03 0.79 1.91
N TYR A 121 9.07 0.14 1.27
CA TYR A 121 9.29 -0.84 0.22
C TYR A 121 8.73 -0.33 -1.11
N HIS A 122 9.35 -0.76 -2.21
CA HIS A 122 8.97 -0.34 -3.55
C HIS A 122 8.53 -1.54 -4.39
N MET A 123 7.35 -1.44 -4.98
CA MET A 123 6.81 -2.39 -5.96
C MET A 123 6.83 -1.77 -7.34
N HIS A 124 7.80 -2.21 -8.15
CA HIS A 124 8.01 -1.78 -9.52
C HIS A 124 7.10 -2.55 -10.49
N PRO A 125 7.08 -2.18 -11.80
CA PRO A 125 6.56 -3.06 -12.84
C PRO A 125 7.22 -4.44 -12.83
N LEU A 126 6.63 -5.39 -13.54
CA LEU A 126 7.13 -6.76 -13.60
C LEU A 126 8.54 -6.79 -14.20
N ILE A 127 9.37 -7.70 -13.73
CA ILE A 127 10.67 -7.99 -14.36
C ILE A 127 10.59 -9.26 -15.22
N ALA A 128 11.58 -9.46 -16.09
CA ALA A 128 11.63 -10.63 -16.98
C ALA A 128 11.48 -11.96 -16.21
N THR A 129 12.12 -12.06 -15.05
CA THR A 129 12.04 -13.24 -14.17
C THR A 129 10.66 -13.46 -13.58
N GLU A 130 9.89 -12.39 -13.29
CA GLU A 130 8.51 -12.49 -12.80
C GLU A 130 7.53 -12.83 -13.94
N LEU A 131 7.90 -12.53 -15.20
CA LEU A 131 7.10 -12.86 -16.38
C LEU A 131 7.27 -14.32 -16.82
N GLY A 132 8.43 -14.94 -16.57
CA GLY A 132 8.70 -16.33 -16.95
C GLY A 132 8.42 -16.56 -18.44
N ASP A 133 7.60 -17.56 -18.74
CA ASP A 133 7.22 -17.93 -20.11
C ASP A 133 6.45 -16.84 -20.87
N GLN A 134 5.87 -15.86 -20.16
CA GLN A 134 5.19 -14.72 -20.78
C GLN A 134 6.15 -13.59 -21.20
N PHE A 135 7.45 -13.73 -20.92
CA PHE A 135 8.43 -12.72 -21.28
C PHE A 135 8.54 -12.58 -22.82
N ASN A 136 8.30 -11.37 -23.31
CA ASN A 136 8.52 -11.00 -24.69
C ASN A 136 9.16 -9.62 -24.77
N LEU A 137 10.41 -9.55 -25.20
CA LEU A 137 11.19 -8.30 -25.26
C LEU A 137 10.52 -7.23 -26.13
N LYS A 138 9.99 -7.61 -27.29
CA LYS A 138 9.33 -6.66 -28.21
C LYS A 138 8.08 -6.06 -27.58
N LYS A 139 7.25 -6.89 -26.94
CA LYS A 139 6.05 -6.46 -26.22
C LYS A 139 6.42 -5.53 -25.05
N LEU A 140 7.46 -5.87 -24.30
CA LEU A 140 7.94 -5.08 -23.17
C LEU A 140 8.47 -3.70 -23.62
N LEU A 141 9.24 -3.63 -24.70
CA LEU A 141 9.73 -2.35 -25.24
C LEU A 141 8.60 -1.46 -25.76
N GLN A 142 7.55 -2.06 -26.32
CA GLN A 142 6.44 -1.32 -26.91
C GLN A 142 5.41 -0.83 -25.88
N TYR A 143 5.09 -1.65 -24.87
CA TYR A 143 3.98 -1.41 -23.95
C TYR A 143 4.41 -1.30 -22.48
N GLY A 144 5.68 -1.58 -22.18
CA GLY A 144 6.19 -1.64 -20.82
C GLY A 144 5.89 -2.96 -20.11
N ALA A 145 6.14 -2.98 -18.80
CA ALA A 145 6.05 -4.19 -17.97
C ALA A 145 4.96 -4.12 -16.89
N LEU A 146 3.90 -3.35 -17.13
CA LEU A 146 2.76 -3.34 -16.21
C LEU A 146 1.99 -4.66 -16.31
N PRO A 147 1.50 -5.23 -15.20
CA PRO A 147 0.69 -6.45 -15.20
C PRO A 147 -0.45 -6.47 -16.22
N SER A 148 -1.18 -5.36 -16.41
CA SER A 148 -2.31 -5.27 -17.34
C SER A 148 -1.95 -5.63 -18.79
N VAL A 149 -0.73 -5.28 -19.23
CA VAL A 149 -0.20 -5.60 -20.57
C VAL A 149 -0.18 -7.12 -20.83
N PHE A 150 -0.06 -7.91 -19.77
CA PHE A 150 0.07 -9.37 -19.85
C PHE A 150 -1.20 -10.10 -19.41
N SER A 151 -2.06 -9.48 -18.58
CA SER A 151 -3.27 -10.11 -18.05
C SER A 151 -4.57 -9.80 -18.80
N GLU A 152 -4.65 -8.71 -19.56
CA GLU A 152 -5.87 -8.27 -20.26
C GLU A 152 -5.90 -8.74 -21.73
N GLN A 153 -5.70 -10.04 -21.96
CA GLN A 153 -5.84 -10.66 -23.29
C GLN A 153 -7.22 -11.29 -23.46
#